data_AF-A0A1G7TWF6-F1
#
_entry.id   AF-A0A1G7TWF6-F1
#
_cell.length_a   1.000
_cell.length_b   1.000
_cell.length_c   1.000
_cell.angle_alpha   90.00
_cell.angle_beta   90.00
_cell.angle_gamma   90.00
#
_symmetry.space_group_name_H-M   'P 1'
#
loop_
_entity.id
_entity.type
_entity.pdbx_description
1 polymer ?
#
loop_
_entity_poly.entity_id
_entity_poly.type
_entity_poly.pdbx_seq_one_letter_code
_entity_poly.pdbx_strand_id
1 'polypeptide(L)' 'MLYKEFLLPKFIMSNSAINEIIDEEDNMHVAWETGNGGVVVFEYIPLNYPSFIMRTFETVEEYEEYLNENWKID' A
#
# COMPACT_ATOMS: atom_id res chain seq x y z
N MET A 1 -22.50 20.20 10.73
CA MET A 1 -21.54 19.08 10.70
C MET A 1 -20.59 19.39 9.55
N LEU A 2 -19.40 19.91 9.83
CA LEU A 2 -18.42 20.28 8.79
C LEU A 2 -17.59 19.04 8.50
N TYR A 3 -17.76 18.46 7.31
CA TYR A 3 -16.81 17.48 6.80
C TYR A 3 -15.47 18.19 6.63
N LYS A 4 -14.45 17.79 7.42
CA LYS A 4 -13.07 18.12 7.11
C LYS A 4 -12.79 17.42 5.77
N GLU A 5 -12.62 18.19 4.71
CA GLU A 5 -12.14 17.68 3.43
C GLU A 5 -10.72 17.14 3.66
N PHE A 6 -10.59 15.84 3.87
CA PHE A 6 -9.31 15.16 3.75
C PHE A 6 -8.98 15.13 2.27
N LEU A 7 -8.20 16.13 1.83
CA LEU A 7 -7.62 16.14 0.50
C LEU A 7 -6.64 14.97 0.42
N LEU A 8 -7.11 13.85 -0.14
CA LEU A 8 -6.21 12.78 -0.56
C LEU A 8 -5.17 13.41 -1.52
N PRO A 9 -3.88 13.13 -1.33
CA PRO A 9 -2.84 13.71 -2.18
C PRO A 9 -3.09 13.31 -3.65
N LYS A 10 -3.06 14.29 -4.56
CA LYS A 10 -3.29 14.08 -6.00
C LYS A 10 -2.23 13.19 -6.66
N PHE A 11 -1.06 13.09 -6.04
CA PHE A 11 0.04 12.24 -6.44
C PHE A 11 0.68 11.69 -5.17
N ILE A 12 0.94 10.38 -5.14
CA ILE A 12 1.77 9.77 -4.12
C ILE A 12 3.14 9.53 -4.79
N MET A 13 4.19 10.10 -4.21
CA MET A 13 5.55 9.90 -4.71
C MET A 13 6.01 8.49 -4.29
N SER A 14 6.54 7.68 -5.21
CA SER A 14 7.01 6.33 -4.86
C SER A 14 8.12 6.35 -3.81
N ASN A 15 8.97 7.37 -3.85
CA ASN A 15 10.05 7.63 -2.90
C ASN A 15 9.58 8.04 -1.48
N SER A 16 8.27 8.13 -1.23
CA SER A 16 7.71 8.22 0.13
C SER A 16 7.03 6.92 0.58
N ALA A 17 7.21 5.82 -0.14
CA ALA A 17 6.71 4.52 0.29
C ALA A 17 7.36 4.12 1.61
N ILE A 18 6.55 3.56 2.50
CA ILE A 18 7.04 2.94 3.74
C ILE A 18 7.62 1.56 3.47
N ASN A 19 7.14 0.89 2.41
CA ASN A 19 7.68 -0.36 1.89
C ASN A 19 7.48 -0.43 0.38
N GLU A 20 8.52 -0.93 -0.28
CA GLU A 20 8.51 -1.29 -1.70
C GLU A 20 9.18 -2.66 -1.82
N ILE A 21 8.43 -3.64 -2.32
CA ILE A 21 8.88 -5.02 -2.50
C ILE A 21 8.61 -5.41 -3.93
N ILE A 22 9.63 -5.93 -4.58
CA ILE A 22 9.54 -6.53 -5.91
C ILE A 22 10.20 -7.90 -5.81
N ASP A 23 9.45 -8.95 -6.13
CA ASP A 23 9.98 -10.32 -6.12
C ASP A 23 10.60 -10.74 -7.46
N GLU A 24 11.11 -11.97 -7.53
CA GLU A 24 11.76 -12.52 -8.72
C GLU A 24 10.81 -12.71 -9.92
N GLU A 25 9.49 -12.65 -9.70
CA GLU A 25 8.45 -12.77 -10.73
C GLU A 25 7.91 -11.40 -11.18
N ASP A 26 8.56 -10.31 -10.78
CA ASP A 26 8.12 -8.92 -10.98
C ASP A 26 6.75 -8.62 -10.33
N ASN A 27 6.34 -9.38 -9.29
CA ASN A 27 5.22 -9.00 -8.46
C ASN A 27 5.63 -7.81 -7.60
N MET A 28 4.79 -6.78 -7.56
CA MET A 28 5.10 -5.53 -6.90
C MET A 28 4.11 -5.27 -5.77
N HIS A 29 4.63 -4.91 -4.61
CA HIS A 29 3.91 -4.38 -3.46
C HIS A 29 4.49 -3.04 -3.08
N VAL A 30 3.64 -2.02 -3.00
CA VAL A 30 4.06 -0.70 -2.54
C VAL A 30 3.05 -0.17 -1.55
N ALA A 31 3.53 0.34 -0.41
CA ALA A 31 2.71 0.83 0.67
C ALA A 31 3.11 2.25 1.08
N TRP A 32 2.12 3.04 1.49
CA TRP A 32 2.32 4.40 2.00
C TRP A 32 1.48 4.63 3.25
N GLU A 33 2.05 5.30 4.25
CA GLU A 33 1.29 5.81 5.38
C GLU A 33 0.38 6.95 4.92
N THR A 34 -0.85 6.94 5.39
CA THR A 34 -1.82 8.01 5.13
C THR A 34 -1.71 9.08 6.21
N GLY A 35 -2.13 10.31 5.91
CA GLY A 35 -2.06 11.43 6.88
C GLY A 35 -2.91 11.27 8.15
N ASN A 36 -3.64 10.17 8.28
CA ASN A 36 -4.41 9.79 9.47
C ASN A 36 -3.83 8.56 10.21
N GLY A 37 -2.61 8.11 9.87
CA GLY A 37 -1.93 7.00 10.56
C GLY A 37 -2.34 5.60 10.09
N GLY A 38 -3.09 5.51 8.99
CA GLY A 38 -3.39 4.25 8.31
C GLY A 38 -2.41 3.98 7.18
N VAL A 39 -2.66 2.93 6.39
CA VAL A 39 -1.79 2.56 5.27
C VAL A 39 -2.61 2.33 4.01
N VAL A 40 -2.14 2.83 2.87
CA VAL A 40 -2.66 2.44 1.55
C VAL A 40 -1.63 1.57 0.84
N VAL A 41 -2.10 0.49 0.24
CA VAL A 41 -1.28 -0.50 -0.46
C VAL A 41 -1.74 -0.61 -1.91
N PHE A 42 -0.76 -0.65 -2.80
CA PHE A 42 -0.91 -1.02 -4.19
C PHE A 42 -0.17 -2.34 -4.44
N GLU A 43 -0.85 -3.29 -5.08
CA GLU A 43 -0.23 -4.55 -5.50
C GLU A 43 -0.49 -4.83 -6.97
N TYR A 44 0.55 -5.32 -7.64
CA TYR A 44 0.51 -5.68 -9.04
C TYR A 44 1.15 -7.05 -9.26
N ILE A 45 0.42 -7.92 -9.96
CA ILE A 45 0.87 -9.25 -10.37
C ILE A 45 0.82 -9.23 -11.91
N PRO A 46 1.97 -9.28 -12.62
CA PRO A 46 2.03 -9.16 -14.07
C PRO A 46 1.13 -10.15 -14.81
N LEU A 47 1.02 -11.37 -14.27
CA LEU A 47 0.19 -12.44 -14.84
C LEU A 47 -1.30 -12.09 -14.91
N ASN A 48 -1.76 -11.17 -14.06
CA ASN A 48 -3.17 -10.79 -13.94
C ASN A 48 -3.49 -9.47 -14.65
N TYR A 49 -2.56 -8.92 -15.44
CA TYR A 49 -2.77 -7.69 -16.19
C TYR A 49 -4.08 -7.73 -17.01
N PRO A 50 -4.94 -6.68 -16.97
CA PRO A 50 -4.70 -5.34 -16.41
C PRO A 50 -5.14 -5.15 -14.94
N SER A 51 -5.34 -6.24 -14.19
CA SER A 51 -5.83 -6.16 -12.81
C SER A 51 -4.75 -5.71 -11.84
N PHE A 52 -5.12 -4.86 -10.90
CA PHE A 52 -4.29 -4.44 -9.77
C PHE A 52 -5.15 -4.44 -8.50
N ILE A 53 -4.52 -4.55 -7.34
CA ILE A 53 -5.18 -4.51 -6.04
C ILE A 53 -4.83 -3.20 -5.35
N MET A 54 -5.86 -2.52 -4.86
CA MET A 54 -5.73 -1.39 -3.95
C MET A 54 -6.38 -1.78 -2.63
N ARG A 55 -5.66 -1.61 -1.52
CA ARG A 55 -6.15 -1.93 -0.18
C ARG A 55 -5.81 -0.79 0.78
N THR A 56 -6.59 -0.65 1.83
CA THR A 56 -6.32 0.26 2.94
C THR A 56 -6.36 -0.48 4.27
N PHE A 57 -5.52 -0.08 5.20
CA PHE A 57 -5.47 -0.52 6.59
C PHE A 57 -5.70 0.67 7.50
N GLU A 58 -6.36 0.46 8.64
CA GLU A 58 -6.68 1.56 9.56
C GLU A 58 -5.47 1.97 10.39
N THR A 59 -4.57 1.02 10.69
CA THR A 59 -3.32 1.26 11.41
C THR A 59 -2.12 0.63 10.70
N VAL A 60 -0.91 1.05 11.11
CA VAL A 60 0.34 0.44 10.64
C VAL A 60 0.48 -0.99 11.15
N GLU A 61 0.05 -1.31 12.37
CA GLU A 61 0.16 -2.67 12.91
C GLU A 61 -0.65 -3.69 12.09
N GLU A 62 -1.88 -3.35 11.70
CA GLU A 62 -2.70 -4.21 10.84
C GLU A 62 -2.02 -4.48 9.48
N TYR A 63 -1.36 -3.46 8.94
CA TYR A 63 -0.60 -3.58 7.71
C TYR A 63 0.64 -4.49 7.88
N GLU A 64 1.38 -4.35 8.97
CA GLU A 64 2.56 -5.18 9.27
C GLU A 64 2.19 -6.65 9.45
N GLU A 65 1.07 -6.95 10.11
CA GLU A 65 0.53 -8.32 10.21
C GLU A 65 0.24 -8.89 8.83
N TYR A 66 -0.49 -8.15 7.98
CA TYR A 66 -0.76 -8.54 6.60
C TYR A 66 0.52 -8.80 5.80
N LEU A 67 1.50 -7.90 5.91
CA LEU A 67 2.75 -7.98 5.18
C LEU A 67 3.54 -9.25 5.53
N ASN A 68 3.63 -9.57 6.82
CA ASN A 68 4.32 -10.75 7.31
C ASN A 68 3.65 -12.06 6.87
N GLU A 69 2.32 -12.09 6.81
CA GLU A 69 1.57 -13.28 6.39
C GLU A 69 1.66 -13.54 4.88
N ASN A 70 1.64 -12.47 4.06
CA ASN A 70 1.39 -12.57 2.62
C ASN A 70 2.64 -12.34 1.77
N TRP A 71 3.54 -11.45 2.19
CA TRP A 71 4.74 -11.08 1.44
C TRP A 71 6.04 -11.58 2.05
N LYS A 72 6.00 -12.13 3.29
CA LYS A 72 7.12 -12.81 3.99
C LYS A 72 8.48 -12.18 3.67
N ILE A 73 8.65 -10.95 4.14
CA ILE A 73 9.94 -10.28 4.08
C ILE A 73 10.85 -10.95 5.11
N ASP A 74 11.91 -11.60 4.66
CA ASP A 74 12.98 -12.13 5.53
C ASP A 74 13.82 -11.00 6.17
#